data_AF-A0A0C2CT71-F1
#
_entry.id   AF-A0A0C2CT71-F1
#
_cell.length_a   1.000
_cell.length_b   1.000
_cell.length_c   1.000
_cell.angle_alpha   90.00
_cell.angle_beta   90.00
_cell.angle_gamma   90.00
#
_symmetry.space_group_name_H-M   'P 1'
#
loop_
_entity.id
_entity.type
_entity.pdbx_description
1 polymer ?
#
loop_
_entity_poly.entity_id
_entity_poly.type
_entity_poly.pdbx_seq_one_letter_code
_entity_poly.pdbx_strand_id
1 'polypeptide(L)'
;MVFPFMTSIQFVLYMGWLKVAEALLNPWGLDDDDFETNVLIDRNLAMGLKIVDDGYGKTPELRKDAFWDDEWVPLYSEESAWEKKYTQHEGSLSHIKLVVTSWFGFWTG
;
A
#
# COMPACT_ATOMS: atom_id res chain seq x y z
N MET A 1 -30.54 -19.02 -38.34
CA MET A 1 -30.83 -18.03 -37.28
C MET A 1 -29.56 -17.20 -37.12
N VAL A 2 -29.58 -15.91 -37.45
CA VAL A 2 -28.38 -15.05 -37.36
C VAL A 2 -28.37 -14.40 -35.99
N PHE A 3 -27.35 -14.68 -35.19
CA PHE A 3 -27.17 -14.07 -33.88
C PHE A 3 -26.43 -12.72 -34.02
N PRO A 4 -26.97 -11.61 -33.51
CA PRO A 4 -26.38 -10.27 -33.68
C PRO A 4 -25.20 -10.04 -32.73
N PHE A 5 -24.05 -10.63 -33.07
CA PHE A 5 -22.85 -10.66 -32.22
C PHE A 5 -22.37 -9.27 -31.76
N MET A 6 -22.30 -8.29 -32.67
CA MET A 6 -21.79 -6.96 -32.34
C MET A 6 -22.71 -6.22 -31.33
N THR A 7 -24.03 -6.33 -31.52
CA THR A 7 -25.01 -5.72 -30.62
C THR A 7 -25.04 -6.43 -29.27
N SER A 8 -24.81 -7.74 -29.22
CA SER A 8 -24.68 -8.49 -27.96
C SER A 8 -23.49 -8.01 -27.13
N ILE A 9 -22.33 -7.74 -27.76
CA ILE A 9 -21.16 -7.19 -27.05
C ILE A 9 -21.47 -5.79 -26.52
N GLN A 10 -22.06 -4.92 -27.35
CA GLN A 10 -22.45 -3.57 -26.91
C GLN A 10 -23.42 -3.62 -25.72
N PHE A 11 -24.40 -4.53 -25.76
CA PHE A 11 -25.36 -4.72 -24.67
C PHE A 11 -24.67 -5.12 -23.37
N VAL A 12 -23.76 -6.11 -23.40
CA VAL A 12 -23.03 -6.55 -22.20
C VAL A 12 -22.16 -5.44 -21.62
N LEU A 13 -21.52 -4.62 -22.45
CA LEU A 13 -20.71 -3.50 -21.97
C LEU A 13 -21.55 -2.42 -21.29
N TYR A 14 -22.67 -2.00 -21.90
CA TYR A 14 -23.53 -0.96 -21.31
C TYR A 14 -24.26 -1.45 -20.07
N MET A 15 -24.83 -2.66 -20.11
CA MET A 15 -25.51 -3.25 -18.94
C MET A 15 -24.51 -3.62 -17.85
N GLY A 16 -23.33 -4.09 -18.20
CA GLY A 16 -22.25 -4.40 -17.26
C GLY A 16 -21.77 -3.14 -16.53
N TRP A 17 -21.53 -2.04 -17.25
CA TRP A 17 -21.15 -0.77 -16.62
C TRP A 17 -22.24 -0.23 -15.69
N LEU A 18 -23.51 -0.31 -16.12
CA LEU A 18 -24.64 0.07 -15.26
C LEU A 18 -24.72 -0.80 -13.99
N LYS A 19 -24.51 -2.11 -14.12
CA LYS A 19 -24.53 -3.05 -12.99
C LYS A 19 -23.41 -2.82 -11.99
N VAL A 20 -22.21 -2.45 -12.46
CA VAL A 20 -21.11 -2.04 -11.56
C VAL A 20 -21.49 -0.78 -10.79
N ALA A 21 -22.13 0.21 -11.44
CA ALA A 21 -22.59 1.41 -10.76
C ALA A 21 -23.71 1.13 -9.74
N GLU A 22 -24.60 0.18 -10.04
CA GLU A 22 -25.65 -0.29 -9.13
C GLU A 22 -25.06 -0.97 -7.89
N ALA A 23 -24.12 -1.89 -8.08
CA ALA A 23 -23.42 -2.57 -6.98
C ALA A 23 -22.69 -1.59 -6.06
N LEU A 24 -22.06 -0.55 -6.62
CA LEU A 24 -21.34 0.46 -5.84
C LEU A 24 -22.24 1.54 -5.21
N LEU A 25 -23.52 1.60 -5.59
CA LEU A 25 -24.43 2.65 -5.10
C LEU A 25 -24.76 2.48 -3.61
N ASN A 26 -24.88 1.23 -3.14
CA ASN A 26 -25.10 0.91 -1.73
C ASN A 26 -24.19 -0.24 -1.26
N PRO A 27 -22.93 0.06 -0.91
CA PRO A 27 -21.94 -0.95 -0.52
C PRO A 27 -22.15 -1.52 0.90
N TRP A 28 -23.30 -1.23 1.53
CA TRP A 28 -23.67 -1.66 2.89
C TRP A 28 -24.84 -2.66 2.90
N GLY A 29 -25.18 -3.22 1.73
CA GLY A 29 -26.22 -4.23 1.62
C GLY A 29 -25.78 -5.61 2.09
N LEU A 30 -26.43 -6.63 1.54
CA LEU A 30 -26.14 -8.04 1.77
C LEU A 30 -25.75 -8.74 0.46
N ASP A 31 -25.42 -7.97 -0.58
CA ASP A 31 -24.98 -8.53 -1.85
C ASP A 31 -23.55 -9.06 -1.69
N ASP A 32 -23.18 -10.06 -2.49
CA ASP A 32 -21.89 -10.77 -2.36
C ASP A 32 -20.66 -9.85 -2.55
N ASP A 33 -20.83 -8.72 -3.23
CA ASP A 33 -19.79 -7.72 -3.49
C ASP A 33 -19.78 -6.54 -2.48
N ASP A 34 -20.68 -6.56 -1.49
CA ASP A 34 -20.78 -5.53 -0.43
C ASP A 34 -19.69 -5.70 0.65
N PHE A 35 -19.48 -4.65 1.44
CA PHE A 35 -18.53 -4.75 2.56
C PHE A 35 -19.03 -5.69 3.65
N GLU A 36 -18.16 -6.63 4.05
CA GLU A 36 -18.36 -7.50 5.23
C GLU A 36 -18.21 -6.73 6.57
N THR A 37 -19.09 -5.78 6.80
CA THR A 37 -19.06 -4.88 7.97
C THR A 37 -19.22 -5.62 9.29
N ASN A 38 -19.99 -6.72 9.33
CA ASN A 38 -20.16 -7.55 10.53
C ASN A 38 -18.83 -8.15 10.98
N VAL A 39 -18.03 -8.70 10.06
CA VAL A 39 -16.69 -9.24 10.35
C VAL A 39 -15.76 -8.14 10.84
N LEU A 40 -15.84 -6.95 10.23
CA LEU A 40 -15.04 -5.81 10.64
C LEU A 40 -15.37 -5.35 12.06
N ILE A 41 -16.65 -5.30 12.42
CA ILE A 41 -17.11 -4.93 13.77
C ILE A 41 -16.63 -5.97 14.79
N ASP A 42 -16.84 -7.26 14.52
CA ASP A 42 -16.41 -8.33 15.42
C ASP A 42 -14.90 -8.32 15.64
N ARG A 43 -14.13 -8.14 14.56
CA ARG A 43 -12.66 -8.02 14.63
C ARG A 43 -12.23 -6.82 15.47
N ASN A 44 -12.82 -5.65 15.22
CA ASN A 44 -12.44 -4.42 15.91
C ASN A 44 -12.79 -4.48 17.39
N LEU A 45 -13.95 -5.03 17.76
CA LEU A 45 -14.34 -5.21 19.14
C LEU A 45 -13.40 -6.20 19.84
N ALA A 46 -13.14 -7.36 19.23
CA ALA A 46 -12.24 -8.37 19.79
C ALA A 46 -10.80 -7.85 19.96
N MET A 47 -10.25 -7.16 18.95
CA MET A 47 -8.91 -6.57 19.03
C MET A 47 -8.85 -5.43 20.06
N GLY A 48 -9.85 -4.54 20.07
CA GLY A 48 -9.91 -3.42 20.99
C GLY A 48 -9.93 -3.89 22.45
N LEU A 49 -10.75 -4.89 22.76
CA LEU A 49 -10.80 -5.50 24.09
C LEU A 49 -9.48 -6.19 24.45
N LYS A 50 -8.86 -6.94 23.52
CA LYS A 50 -7.55 -7.57 23.76
C LYS A 50 -6.43 -6.56 24.03
N ILE A 51 -6.42 -5.43 23.34
CA ILE A 51 -5.40 -4.40 23.54
C ILE A 51 -5.50 -3.80 24.95
N VAL A 52 -6.73 -3.52 25.41
CA VAL A 52 -6.96 -2.88 26.71
C VAL A 52 -6.85 -3.88 27.88
N ASP A 53 -7.19 -5.16 27.67
CA ASP A 53 -7.12 -6.17 28.72
C ASP A 53 -5.72 -6.82 28.77
N ASP A 54 -5.36 -7.56 27.71
CA ASP A 54 -4.10 -8.29 27.66
C ASP A 54 -2.89 -7.38 27.41
N GLY A 55 -3.06 -6.34 26.58
CA GLY A 55 -1.97 -5.46 26.15
C GLY A 55 -1.66 -4.29 27.10
N TYR A 56 -2.49 -4.02 28.11
CA TYR A 56 -2.29 -2.87 28.98
C TYR A 56 -1.05 -3.03 29.86
N GLY A 57 -0.08 -2.13 29.69
CA GLY A 57 1.16 -2.11 30.47
C GLY A 57 2.12 -3.28 30.19
N LYS A 58 1.81 -4.16 29.23
CA LYS A 58 2.69 -5.29 28.85
C LYS A 58 3.51 -4.92 27.62
N THR A 59 4.59 -4.17 27.83
CA THR A 59 5.59 -3.95 26.78
C THR A 59 6.57 -5.13 26.72
N PRO A 60 6.99 -5.58 25.53
CA PRO A 60 8.04 -6.57 25.41
C PRO A 60 9.34 -6.03 26.03
N GLU A 61 10.18 -6.95 26.53
CA GLU A 61 11.49 -6.58 27.07
C GLU A 61 12.37 -5.94 25.99
N LEU A 62 13.00 -4.82 26.35
CA LEU A 62 14.01 -4.18 25.52
C LEU A 62 15.23 -5.08 25.43
N ARG A 63 15.47 -5.65 24.24
CA ARG A 63 16.66 -6.44 23.91
C ARG A 63 17.31 -5.85 22.67
N LYS A 64 18.64 -5.93 22.60
CA LYS A 64 19.37 -5.64 21.37
C LYS A 64 18.88 -6.58 20.29
N ASP A 65 18.55 -6.03 19.13
CA ASP A 65 18.12 -6.82 17.97
C ASP A 65 19.34 -7.45 17.27
N ALA A 66 19.07 -8.37 16.33
CA ALA A 66 20.10 -9.13 15.65
C ALA A 66 21.05 -8.27 14.77
N PHE A 67 20.70 -7.01 14.54
CA PHE A 67 21.47 -6.07 13.71
C PHE A 67 22.03 -4.89 14.53
N TRP A 68 22.08 -5.02 15.86
CA TRP A 68 22.51 -3.92 16.74
C TRP A 68 23.98 -3.50 16.51
N ASP A 69 24.86 -4.46 16.23
CA ASP A 69 26.30 -4.24 16.05
C ASP A 69 26.78 -4.54 14.59
N ASP A 70 25.91 -5.08 13.73
CA ASP A 70 26.22 -5.49 12.36
C ASP A 70 25.64 -4.52 11.30
N GLU A 71 26.25 -4.48 10.12
CA GLU A 71 25.71 -3.72 8.97
C GLU A 71 24.40 -4.36 8.48
N TRP A 72 23.36 -3.55 8.29
CA TRP A 72 22.05 -4.04 7.85
C TRP A 72 22.16 -4.70 6.47
N VAL A 73 21.89 -6.01 6.41
CA VAL A 73 21.76 -6.75 5.15
C VAL A 73 20.35 -7.31 5.08
N PRO A 74 19.61 -7.07 3.98
CA PRO A 74 18.26 -7.60 3.86
C PRO A 74 18.30 -9.12 3.70
N LEU A 75 17.63 -9.81 4.61
CA LEU A 75 17.51 -11.27 4.59
C LEU A 75 16.37 -11.67 3.65
N TYR A 76 16.72 -12.20 2.48
CA TYR A 76 15.76 -12.75 1.51
C TYR A 76 15.93 -14.26 1.41
N SER A 77 14.82 -14.97 1.18
CA SER A 77 14.87 -16.37 0.73
C SER A 77 15.42 -16.41 -0.70
N GLU A 78 15.99 -17.54 -1.14
CA GLU A 78 16.53 -17.70 -2.50
C GLU A 78 15.48 -17.35 -3.59
N GLU A 79 14.21 -17.71 -3.35
CA GLU A 79 13.07 -17.42 -4.22
C GLU A 79 12.67 -15.93 -4.27
N SER A 80 12.98 -15.14 -3.24
CA SER A 80 12.70 -13.69 -3.22
C SER A 80 13.93 -12.85 -3.60
N ALA A 81 15.13 -13.43 -3.51
CA ALA A 81 16.39 -12.78 -3.86
C ALA A 81 16.57 -12.59 -5.37
N TRP A 82 16.03 -13.49 -6.20
CA TRP A 82 16.17 -13.39 -7.66
C TRP A 82 15.29 -12.28 -8.27
N GLU A 83 14.18 -11.94 -7.63
CA GLU A 83 13.20 -11.00 -8.20
C GLU A 83 13.66 -9.54 -8.14
N LYS A 84 14.56 -9.18 -7.21
CA LYS A 84 14.90 -7.77 -6.96
C LYS A 84 16.35 -7.57 -6.59
N LYS A 85 17.17 -7.24 -7.59
CA LYS A 85 18.40 -6.47 -7.36
C LYS A 85 17.97 -5.03 -7.02
N TYR A 86 17.58 -4.79 -5.77
CA TYR A 86 17.18 -3.48 -5.29
C TYR A 86 18.30 -2.48 -5.58
N THR A 87 18.09 -1.65 -6.60
CA THR A 87 18.88 -0.44 -6.78
C THR A 87 18.18 0.60 -5.95
N GLN A 88 18.85 1.18 -4.96
CA GLN A 88 18.30 2.29 -4.20
C GLN A 88 17.96 3.40 -5.20
N HIS A 89 16.69 3.75 -5.32
CA HIS A 89 16.25 4.80 -6.24
C HIS A 89 16.71 6.14 -5.69
N GLU A 90 17.90 6.57 -6.11
CA GLU A 90 18.34 7.95 -5.90
C GLU A 90 17.54 8.86 -6.84
N GLY A 91 17.05 9.99 -6.31
CA GLY A 91 16.28 10.95 -7.10
C GLY A 91 17.09 11.47 -8.29
N SER A 92 16.42 11.84 -9.39
CA SER A 92 17.07 12.26 -10.65
C SER A 92 18.07 13.42 -10.53
N LEU A 93 18.09 14.13 -9.40
CA LEU A 93 18.98 15.26 -9.11
C LEU A 93 20.11 14.92 -8.12
N SER A 94 20.24 13.67 -7.66
CA SER A 94 21.21 13.26 -6.61
C SER A 94 22.67 13.53 -6.99
N HIS A 95 22.98 13.59 -8.29
CA HIS A 95 24.34 13.81 -8.80
C HIS A 95 24.64 15.26 -9.23
N ILE A 96 23.69 16.19 -9.09
CA ILE A 96 23.92 17.59 -9.48
C ILE A 96 24.75 18.28 -8.39
N LYS A 97 26.04 18.47 -8.66
CA LYS A 97 26.87 19.40 -7.90
C LYS A 97 26.48 20.83 -8.27
N LEU A 98 25.71 21.48 -7.40
CA LEU A 98 25.48 22.92 -7.50
C LEU A 98 26.83 23.63 -7.34
N VAL A 99 27.32 24.24 -8.41
CA VAL A 99 28.41 25.21 -8.30
C VAL A 99 27.83 26.44 -7.61
N VAL A 100 28.09 26.56 -6.30
CA VAL A 100 27.91 27.83 -5.59
C VAL A 100 28.94 28.78 -6.18
N THR A 101 28.54 29.54 -7.19
CA THR A 101 29.36 30.63 -7.69
C THR A 101 29.40 31.70 -6.60
N SER A 102 30.55 31.80 -5.93
CA SER A 102 30.90 32.84 -4.97
C SER A 102 30.90 34.21 -5.65
N TRP A 103 29.72 34.78 -5.91
CA TRP A 103 29.56 36.18 -6.35
C TRP A 103 29.07 37.10 -5.24
N PHE A 104 28.82 36.57 -4.04
CA PHE A 104 28.39 37.34 -2.87
C PHE A 104 29.56 37.99 -2.09
N GLY A 105 30.61 38.39 -2.80
CA GLY A 105 31.79 39.07 -2.23
C GLY A 105 32.19 40.37 -2.94
N PHE A 106 31.46 40.79 -3.99
CA PHE A 106 31.88 41.92 -4.83
C PHE A 106 31.27 43.29 -4.42
N TRP A 107 30.47 43.35 -3.35
CA TRP A 107 29.76 44.57 -2.93
C TRP A 107 30.09 45.05 -1.50
N THR A 108 31.29 44.74 -1.00
CA THR A 108 31.85 45.38 0.20
C THR A 108 33.27 45.87 -0.10
N GLY A 109 33.36 47.02 -0.76
CA GLY A 109 34.58 47.78 -1.00
C GLY A 109 34.27 49.26 -0.97
#